data_AF-A0A817PWI1-F1
#
_entry.id   AF-A0A817PWI1-F1
#
_cell.length_a   1.000
_cell.length_b   1.000
_cell.length_c   1.000
_cell.angle_alpha   90.00
_cell.angle_beta   90.00
_cell.angle_gamma   90.00
#
_symmetry.space_group_name_H-M   'P 1'
#
loop_
_entity.id
_entity.type
_entity.pdbx_description
1 polymer ?
#
loop_
_entity_poly.entity_id
_entity_poly.type
_entity_poly.pdbx_seq_one_letter_code
_entity_poly.pdbx_strand_id
1 'polypeptide(L)'
;MVSDGGVDLSPIGDLLKSEVRTVAAALGVSKEIIIAPSTDGLFGDTRTDEDQIGATYDELEWAMTYVESNKAKQDDTTLTDRQKRVVEIYNQRHAANLHKMIEIPRCIIPLELKTK
;
A
#
# COMPACT_ATOMS: atom_id res chain seq x y z
N MET A 1 -5.79 11.53 -5.62
CA MET A 1 -6.46 11.14 -4.36
C MET A 1 -7.71 12.00 -4.11
N VAL A 2 -8.88 11.38 -3.90
CA VAL A 2 -10.13 12.05 -3.46
C VAL A 2 -10.92 11.06 -2.59
N SER A 3 -10.48 10.81 -1.35
CA SER A 3 -11.15 9.99 -0.31
C SER A 3 -10.41 10.20 1.02
N ASP A 4 -10.34 9.21 1.92
CA ASP A 4 -9.51 9.13 3.14
C ASP A 4 -8.06 9.63 2.99
N GLY A 5 -7.43 9.37 1.83
CA GLY A 5 -6.08 9.85 1.53
C GLY A 5 -6.00 11.32 1.06
N GLY A 6 -7.11 12.03 0.90
CA GLY A 6 -7.15 13.43 0.45
C GLY A 6 -6.85 14.43 1.57
N VAL A 7 -5.65 14.35 2.15
CA VAL A 7 -5.22 15.18 3.29
C VAL A 7 -4.10 16.14 2.90
N ASP A 8 -4.00 17.29 3.58
CA ASP A 8 -2.91 18.26 3.35
C ASP A 8 -1.55 17.74 3.85
N LEU A 9 -1.56 16.97 4.95
CA LEU A 9 -0.37 16.37 5.56
C LEU A 9 -0.73 14.96 6.05
N SER A 10 0.11 13.97 5.71
CA SER A 10 -0.01 12.60 6.21
C SER A 10 1.22 12.23 7.05
N PRO A 11 1.17 12.41 8.38
CA PRO A 11 2.35 12.22 9.27
C PRO A 11 2.78 10.76 9.42
N ILE A 12 1.95 9.82 8.95
CA ILE A 12 2.20 8.37 9.00
C ILE A 12 2.21 7.74 7.61
N GLY A 13 2.20 8.55 6.54
CA GLY A 13 2.07 8.06 5.17
C GLY A 13 3.24 7.20 4.68
N ASP A 14 4.42 7.41 5.27
CA ASP A 14 5.64 6.66 4.95
C ASP A 14 5.86 5.45 5.88
N LEU A 15 4.98 5.22 6.86
CA LEU A 15 5.13 4.13 7.82
C LEU A 15 4.41 2.87 7.35
N LEU A 16 5.06 1.73 7.54
CA LEU A 16 4.42 0.43 7.40
C LEU A 16 3.39 0.20 8.52
N LYS A 17 2.45 -0.72 8.30
CA LYS A 17 1.38 -0.99 9.27
C LYS A 17 1.95 -1.50 10.60
N SER A 18 3.01 -2.31 10.55
CA SER A 18 3.76 -2.76 11.73
C SER A 18 4.42 -1.62 12.51
N GLU A 19 4.95 -0.62 11.81
CA GLU A 19 5.55 0.57 12.42
C GLU A 19 4.50 1.45 13.07
N VAL A 20 3.35 1.64 12.42
CA VAL A 20 2.19 2.35 13.02
C VAL A 20 1.75 1.68 14.32
N ARG A 21 1.68 0.34 14.38
CA ARG A 21 1.37 -0.40 15.62
C ARG A 21 2.42 -0.16 16.71
N THR A 22 3.69 -0.09 16.34
CA THR A 22 4.79 0.16 17.28
C THR A 22 4.72 1.58 17.85
N VAL A 23 4.48 2.58 17.00
CA VAL A 23 4.27 3.97 17.42
C VAL A 23 3.03 4.09 18.31
N ALA A 24 1.93 3.43 17.96
CA ALA A 24 0.71 3.43 18.77
C ALA A 24 0.95 2.85 20.18
N ALA A 25 1.72 1.77 20.30
CA ALA A 25 2.11 1.20 21.58
C ALA A 25 2.97 2.17 22.40
N ALA A 26 3.93 2.86 21.76
CA ALA A 26 4.77 3.86 22.43
C ALA A 26 3.98 5.09 22.90
N LEU A 27 2.91 5.46 22.19
CA LEU A 27 2.00 6.55 22.55
C LEU A 27 0.94 6.16 23.60
N GLY A 28 0.91 4.89 24.04
CA GLY A 28 -0.02 4.42 25.06
C GLY A 28 -1.45 4.15 24.55
N VAL A 29 -1.62 3.89 23.26
CA VAL A 29 -2.91 3.45 22.70
C VAL A 29 -3.32 2.11 23.31
N SER A 30 -4.62 1.92 23.58
CA SER A 30 -5.14 0.67 24.17
C SER A 30 -4.78 -0.55 23.32
N LYS A 31 -4.37 -1.64 23.98
CA LYS A 31 -4.04 -2.91 23.31
C LYS A 31 -5.19 -3.47 22.50
N GLU A 32 -6.42 -3.27 22.95
CA GLU A 32 -7.62 -3.70 22.23
C GLU A 32 -7.74 -3.03 20.86
N ILE A 33 -7.32 -1.76 20.74
CA ILE A 33 -7.32 -1.02 19.48
C ILE A 33 -6.16 -1.47 18.58
N ILE A 34 -4.99 -1.74 19.16
CA ILE A 34 -3.79 -2.16 18.40
C ILE A 34 -3.97 -3.56 17.80
N ILE A 35 -4.65 -4.47 18.53
CA ILE A 35 -4.85 -5.87 18.15
C ILE A 35 -6.13 -6.08 17.33
N ALA A 36 -7.05 -5.10 17.33
CA ALA A 36 -8.28 -5.20 16.56
C ALA A 36 -7.99 -5.54 15.09
N PRO A 37 -8.72 -6.49 14.49
CA PRO A 37 -8.55 -6.82 13.08
C PRO A 37 -8.84 -5.58 12.23
N SER A 38 -7.96 -5.31 11.26
CA SER A 38 -8.15 -4.17 10.35
C SER A 38 -9.29 -4.49 9.38
N THR A 39 -10.29 -3.62 9.38
CA THR A 39 -11.47 -3.67 8.51
C THR A 39 -11.73 -2.28 7.94
N ASP A 40 -12.24 -2.22 6.70
CA ASP A 40 -12.62 -0.97 6.05
C ASP A 40 -13.84 -0.28 6.68
N GLY A 41 -14.67 -1.03 7.42
CA GLY A 41 -15.88 -0.54 8.07
C GLY A 41 -16.99 -0.07 7.12
N LEU A 42 -16.84 -0.29 5.81
CA LEU A 42 -17.72 0.26 4.76
C LEU A 42 -18.89 -0.65 4.42
N PHE A 43 -18.77 -1.95 4.67
CA PHE A 43 -19.85 -2.92 4.46
C PHE A 43 -20.00 -3.78 5.71
N GLY A 44 -21.25 -4.11 6.09
CA GLY A 44 -21.55 -5.01 7.22
C GLY A 44 -21.08 -6.46 7.03
N ASP A 45 -20.17 -6.69 6.08
CA ASP A 45 -19.52 -7.95 5.80
C ASP A 45 -18.27 -8.03 6.70
N THR A 46 -18.20 -9.04 7.55
CA THR A 46 -17.16 -9.22 8.58
C THR A 46 -15.79 -9.63 8.00
N ARG A 47 -15.52 -9.33 6.74
CA ARG A 47 -14.30 -9.73 6.03
C ARG A 47 -13.17 -8.80 6.40
N THR A 48 -12.05 -9.40 6.82
CA THR A 48 -10.85 -8.63 7.15
C THR A 48 -10.15 -8.14 5.90
N ASP A 49 -9.34 -7.10 6.03
CA ASP A 49 -8.53 -6.60 4.91
C ASP A 49 -7.63 -7.71 4.33
N GLU A 50 -7.10 -8.60 5.19
CA GLU A 50 -6.27 -9.74 4.78
C GLU A 50 -7.05 -10.77 3.95
N ASP A 51 -8.34 -11.00 4.27
CA ASP A 51 -9.20 -11.90 3.50
C ASP A 51 -9.53 -11.33 2.11
N GLN A 52 -9.78 -10.02 2.04
CA GLN A 52 -10.02 -9.33 0.78
C GLN A 52 -8.75 -9.29 -0.08
N ILE A 53 -7.60 -9.16 0.58
CA ILE A 53 -6.31 -9.08 -0.08
C ILE A 53 -5.82 -10.47 -0.52
N GLY A 54 -6.05 -11.51 0.27
CA GLY A 54 -5.51 -12.86 0.08
C GLY A 54 -4.05 -13.03 0.54
N ALA A 55 -3.53 -12.05 1.29
CA ALA A 55 -2.19 -12.03 1.87
C ALA A 55 -2.21 -11.25 3.19
N THR A 56 -1.36 -11.63 4.13
CA THR A 56 -1.25 -10.92 5.42
C THR A 56 -0.46 -9.63 5.29
N TYR A 57 -0.59 -8.72 6.26
CA TYR A 57 0.23 -7.50 6.28
C TYR A 57 1.72 -7.81 6.32
N ASP A 58 2.16 -8.79 7.11
CA ASP A 58 3.57 -9.15 7.22
C ASP A 58 4.11 -9.69 5.88
N GLU A 59 3.29 -10.44 5.13
CA GLU A 59 3.63 -10.93 3.80
C GLU A 59 3.75 -9.77 2.78
N LEU A 60 2.85 -8.80 2.84
CA LEU A 60 2.88 -7.62 1.98
C LEU A 60 4.06 -6.70 2.28
N GLU A 61 4.35 -6.44 3.55
CA GLU A 61 5.49 -5.63 3.98
C GLU A 61 6.82 -6.26 3.55
N TRP A 62 6.92 -7.59 3.67
CA TRP A 62 8.05 -8.33 3.12
C TRP A 62 8.14 -8.17 1.60
N ALA A 63 7.04 -8.30 0.87
CA ALA A 63 7.02 -8.15 -0.59
C ALA A 63 7.38 -6.73 -1.05
N MET A 64 6.93 -5.71 -0.33
CA MET A 64 7.32 -4.31 -0.55
C MET A 64 8.83 -4.15 -0.43
N THR A 65 9.41 -4.57 0.70
CA THR A 65 10.84 -4.50 0.97
C THR A 65 11.65 -5.29 -0.06
N TYR A 66 11.16 -6.47 -0.44
CA TYR A 66 11.78 -7.33 -1.45
C TYR A 66 11.79 -6.66 -2.83
N VAL A 67 10.65 -6.11 -3.28
CA VAL A 67 10.54 -5.43 -4.58
C VAL A 67 11.41 -4.19 -4.61
N GLU A 68 11.43 -3.38 -3.55
CA GLU A 68 12.30 -2.20 -3.46
C GLU A 68 13.78 -2.56 -3.52
N SER A 69 14.20 -3.57 -2.77
CA SER A 69 15.60 -4.03 -2.73
C SER A 69 16.04 -4.71 -4.03
N ASN A 70 15.13 -5.41 -4.72
CA ASN A 70 15.41 -6.15 -5.95
C ASN A 70 15.06 -5.39 -7.25
N LYS A 71 14.68 -4.11 -7.18
CA LYS A 71 14.54 -3.24 -8.37
C LYS A 71 15.77 -3.27 -9.29
N ALA A 72 16.95 -3.61 -8.77
CA ALA A 72 18.20 -3.74 -9.51
C ALA A 72 18.58 -5.18 -9.92
N LYS A 73 17.91 -6.23 -9.41
CA LYS A 73 18.29 -7.63 -9.66
C LYS A 73 17.03 -8.50 -9.89
N GLN A 74 16.81 -8.89 -11.14
CA GLN A 74 15.78 -9.86 -11.53
C GLN A 74 16.22 -11.30 -11.21
N ASP A 75 16.51 -11.61 -9.94
CA ASP A 75 16.82 -12.99 -9.55
C ASP A 75 15.68 -13.58 -8.71
N ASP A 76 14.71 -14.15 -9.41
CA ASP A 76 13.48 -14.75 -8.88
C ASP A 76 13.66 -16.26 -8.55
N THR A 77 14.91 -16.73 -8.60
CA THR A 77 15.23 -18.17 -8.58
C THR A 77 15.22 -18.77 -7.17
N THR A 78 15.15 -17.95 -6.12
CA THR A 78 15.23 -18.39 -4.71
C THR A 78 13.91 -18.27 -3.93
N LEU A 79 12.84 -17.75 -4.53
CA LEU A 79 11.57 -17.57 -3.84
C LEU A 79 10.73 -18.85 -3.78
N THR A 80 10.07 -19.06 -2.65
CA THR A 80 9.03 -20.09 -2.50
C THR A 80 7.79 -19.75 -3.31
N ASP A 81 6.95 -20.75 -3.62
CA ASP A 81 5.71 -20.55 -4.36
C ASP A 81 4.75 -19.56 -3.68
N ARG A 82 4.71 -19.56 -2.33
CA ARG A 82 3.92 -18.59 -1.56
C ARG A 82 4.45 -17.18 -1.74
N GLN A 83 5.76 -16.99 -1.61
CA GLN A 83 6.42 -15.69 -1.77
C GLN A 83 6.22 -15.13 -3.17
N LYS A 84 6.35 -15.96 -4.21
CA LYS A 84 6.07 -15.56 -5.60
C LYS A 84 4.63 -15.07 -5.77
N ARG A 85 3.67 -15.80 -5.20
CA ARG A 85 2.26 -15.41 -5.25
C ARG A 85 1.98 -14.10 -4.51
N VAL A 86 2.61 -13.89 -3.35
CA VAL A 86 2.48 -12.63 -2.60
C VAL A 86 3.10 -11.46 -3.37
N VAL A 87 4.28 -11.63 -3.97
CA VAL A 87 4.92 -10.61 -4.82
C VAL A 87 4.05 -10.28 -6.04
N GLU A 88 3.44 -11.29 -6.67
CA GLU A 88 2.52 -11.10 -7.77
C GLU A 88 1.28 -10.29 -7.34
N ILE A 89 0.65 -10.67 -6.23
CA ILE A 89 -0.50 -9.95 -5.65
C ILE A 89 -0.12 -8.49 -5.38
N TYR A 90 1.05 -8.26 -4.76
CA TYR A 90 1.55 -6.93 -4.47
C TYR A 90 1.75 -6.12 -5.75
N ASN A 91 2.47 -6.64 -6.74
CA ASN A 91 2.75 -5.95 -7.99
C ASN A 91 1.47 -5.61 -8.78
N GLN A 92 0.53 -6.55 -8.85
CA GLN A 92 -0.77 -6.34 -9.49
C GLN A 92 -1.53 -5.18 -8.83
N ARG A 93 -1.64 -5.20 -7.49
CA ARG A 93 -2.33 -4.13 -6.75
C ARG A 93 -1.59 -2.81 -6.81
N HIS A 94 -0.27 -2.82 -6.71
CA HIS A 94 0.57 -1.63 -6.81
C HIS A 94 0.32 -0.95 -8.16
N ALA A 95 0.49 -1.69 -9.27
CA ALA A 95 0.27 -1.17 -10.62
C ALA A 95 -1.17 -0.65 -10.82
N ALA A 96 -2.18 -1.40 -10.38
CA ALA A 96 -3.57 -0.99 -10.48
C ALA A 96 -3.88 0.29 -9.68
N ASN A 97 -3.20 0.53 -8.56
CA ASN A 97 -3.44 1.69 -7.70
C ASN A 97 -2.46 2.86 -7.92
N LEU A 98 -1.48 2.75 -8.83
CA LEU A 98 -0.53 3.84 -9.13
C LEU A 98 -1.21 5.16 -9.49
N HIS A 99 -2.37 5.11 -10.15
CA HIS A 99 -3.17 6.28 -10.48
C HIS A 99 -3.68 7.08 -9.26
N LYS A 100 -3.64 6.48 -8.05
CA LYS A 100 -3.99 7.17 -6.80
C LYS A 100 -2.81 7.97 -6.23
N MET A 101 -1.58 7.53 -6.51
CA MET A 101 -0.34 8.11 -5.96
C MET A 101 0.37 9.05 -6.94
N ILE A 102 0.31 8.76 -8.24
CA ILE A 102 0.91 9.60 -9.28
C ILE A 102 0.00 10.80 -9.56
N GLU A 103 0.60 11.94 -9.89
CA GLU A 103 -0.15 13.12 -10.31
C GLU A 103 -1.12 12.79 -11.45
N ILE A 104 -2.28 13.45 -11.44
CA ILE A 104 -3.26 13.32 -12.52
C ILE A 104 -2.53 13.66 -13.83
N PRO A 105 -2.56 12.76 -14.83
CA PRO A 105 -1.88 12.99 -16.10
C PRO A 105 -2.44 14.26 -16.72
N ARG A 106 -1.59 15.28 -16.83
CA ARG A 106 -1.93 16.54 -17.49
C ARG A 106 -1.52 16.47 -18.95
N CYS A 107 -2.44 16.84 -19.83
CA CYS A 107 -2.08 17.09 -21.22
C CYS A 107 -1.21 18.35 -21.28
N ILE A 108 0.05 18.19 -21.67
CA ILE A 108 0.95 19.31 -21.93
C ILE A 108 0.64 19.80 -23.34
N ILE A 109 -0.08 20.91 -23.44
CA ILE A 109 -0.36 21.55 -24.73
C ILE A 109 0.88 22.35 -25.16
N PRO A 110 1.50 22.04 -26.30
CA PRO A 110 2.62 22.82 -26.86
C PRO A 110 2.26 24.30 -26.98
N LEU A 111 3.22 25.18 -26.67
CA LEU A 111 3.00 26.63 -26.70
C LEU A 111 2.50 27.12 -28.07
N GLU A 112 2.96 26.49 -29.15
CA GLU A 112 2.61 26.78 -30.53
C GLU A 112 1.10 26.65 -30.82
N LEU A 113 0.40 25.80 -30.08
CA LEU A 113 -1.05 25.59 -30.21
C LEU A 113 -1.88 26.51 -29.30
N LYS A 114 -1.25 27.26 -28.38
CA LYS A 114 -1.93 28.19 -27.46
C LYS A 114 -2.10 29.61 -28.02
N THR A 115 -1.38 29.96 -29.08
CA THR A 115 -1.50 31.25 -29.76
C THR A 115 -2.21 31.07 -31.11
N LYS A 116 -3.54 31.06 -31.07
CA LYS A 116 -4.43 31.44 -32.17
C LYS A 116 -5.62 32.18 -31.62
#